data_AF-A0A2D4TZI9-F1
#
_entry.id   AF-A0A2D4TZI9-F1
#
_cell.length_a   1.000
_cell.length_b   1.000
_cell.length_c   1.000
_cell.angle_alpha   90.00
_cell.angle_beta   90.00
_cell.angle_gamma   90.00
#
_symmetry.space_group_name_H-M   'P 1'
#
loop_
_entity.id
_entity.type
_entity.pdbx_description
1 polymer ?
#
loop_
_entity_poly.entity_id
_entity_poly.type
_entity_poly.pdbx_seq_one_letter_code
_entity_poly.pdbx_strand_id
1 'polypeptide(L)' 'REAGGMVCDFVGGSNHMKTGNTVAASPKVLQAMVKGMRPHLSETLAK' A
#
# COMPACT_ATOMS: atom_id res chain seq x y z
N ARG A 1 8.02 6.53 8.84
CA ARG A 1 8.21 7.96 8.52
C ARG A 1 9.53 8.48 9.05
N GLU A 2 9.81 8.36 10.35
CA GLU A 2 11.06 8.82 10.96
C GLU A 2 12.35 8.22 10.35
N ALA A 3 12.28 6.99 9.82
CA ALA A 3 13.39 6.34 9.09
C ALA A 3 13.33 6.52 7.55
N GLY A 4 12.56 7.49 7.03
CA GLY A 4 12.41 7.73 5.59
C GLY A 4 11.48 6.76 4.85
N GLY A 5 10.82 5.84 5.56
CA GLY A 5 9.81 4.93 5.01
C GLY A 5 8.42 5.55 4.87
N MET A 6 7.66 5.08 3.87
CA MET A 6 6.27 5.43 3.62
C MET A 6 5.33 4.29 4.02
N VAL A 7 4.07 4.63 4.29
CA VAL A 7 2.99 3.70 4.66
C VAL A 7 1.76 4.04 3.81
N CYS A 8 1.15 3.03 3.19
CA CYS A 8 -0.07 3.16 2.37
C CYS A 8 -0.95 1.91 2.46
N ASP A 9 -2.14 1.95 1.88
CA ASP A 9 -2.99 0.78 1.68
C ASP A 9 -2.62 0.01 0.39
N PHE A 10 -3.33 -1.09 0.09
CA PHE A 10 -3.05 -1.94 -1.06
C PHE A 10 -3.30 -1.26 -2.42
N VAL A 11 -4.06 -0.17 -2.45
CA VAL A 11 -4.28 0.64 -3.65
C VAL A 11 -3.32 1.84 -3.74
N GLY A 12 -2.42 1.99 -2.76
CA GLY A 12 -1.45 3.08 -2.66
C GLY A 12 -2.02 4.36 -2.04
N GLY A 13 -3.21 4.30 -1.45
CA GLY A 13 -3.87 5.38 -0.75
C GLY A 13 -3.49 5.50 0.72
N SER A 14 -4.13 6.45 1.40
CA SER A 14 -3.94 6.77 2.81
C SER A 14 -5.04 6.19 3.71
N ASN A 15 -5.82 5.21 3.24
CA ASN A 15 -6.93 4.60 3.98
C ASN A 15 -6.52 3.38 4.83
N HIS A 16 -5.23 3.09 4.97
CA HIS A 16 -4.70 1.94 5.72
C HIS A 16 -5.24 1.81 7.16
N MET A 17 -5.52 2.93 7.84
CA MET A 17 -6.13 2.92 9.17
C MET A 17 -7.62 2.53 9.19
N LYS A 18 -8.31 2.67 8.06
CA LYS A 18 -9.73 2.31 7.90
C LYS A 18 -9.89 0.91 7.33
N THR A 19 -9.09 0.54 6.34
CA THR A 19 -9.16 -0.74 5.65
C THR A 19 -8.43 -1.86 6.40
N GLY A 20 -7.48 -1.50 7.28
CA GLY A 20 -6.57 -2.45 7.94
C GLY A 20 -5.44 -2.97 7.02
N ASN A 21 -5.55 -2.74 5.71
CA ASN A 21 -4.56 -3.13 4.73
C ASN A 21 -3.39 -2.14 4.79
N THR A 22 -2.20 -2.61 5.17
CA THR A 22 -1.02 -1.76 5.38
C THR A 22 0.17 -2.28 4.59
N VAL A 23 0.82 -1.38 3.86
CA VAL A 23 2.08 -1.60 3.12
C VAL A 23 3.05 -0.54 3.58
N ALA A 24 4.21 -0.97 4.10
CA ALA A 24 5.25 -0.07 4.58
C ALA A 24 6.60 -0.44 3.95
N ALA A 25 7.23 0.51 3.26
CA ALA A 25 8.54 0.32 2.66
C ALA A 25 9.23 1.65 2.33
N SER A 26 10.46 1.59 1.82
CA SER A 26 11.10 2.75 1.20
C SER A 26 10.34 3.16 -0.08
N PRO A 27 10.40 4.44 -0.51
CA PRO A 27 9.58 4.96 -1.62
C PRO A 27 9.59 4.11 -2.90
N LYS A 28 10.77 3.67 -3.34
CA LYS A 28 10.94 2.88 -4.57
C LYS A 28 10.35 1.47 -4.42
N VAL A 29 10.58 0.84 -3.27
CA VAL A 29 10.07 -0.51 -2.98
C VAL A 29 8.56 -0.47 -2.85
N LEU A 30 8.01 0.53 -2.16
CA LEU A 30 6.58 0.71 -1.99
C LEU A 30 5.86 0.84 -3.34
N GLN A 31 6.40 1.64 -4.26
CA GLN A 31 5.85 1.77 -5.62
C GLN A 31 5.87 0.44 -6.39
N ALA A 32 6.97 -0.31 -6.31
CA ALA A 32 7.09 -1.61 -6.96
C ALA A 32 6.10 -2.63 -6.38
N MET A 33 5.95 -2.67 -5.05
CA MET A 33 4.99 -3.52 -4.36
C MET A 33 3.57 -3.22 -4.80
N VAL A 34 3.10 -1.96 -4.70
CA VAL A 34 1.72 -1.58 -5.05
C VAL A 34 1.42 -1.90 -6.52
N LYS A 35 2.39 -1.66 -7.42
CA LYS A 35 2.25 -2.00 -8.85
C LYS A 35 2.14 -3.52 -9.07
N GLY A 36 2.89 -4.32 -8.32
CA GLY A 36 2.84 -5.78 -8.38
C GLY A 36 1.58 -6.38 -7.77
N MET A 37 1.03 -5.78 -6.71
CA MET A 37 -0.17 -6.24 -6.03
C MET A 37 -1.45 -5.91 -6.80
N ARG A 38 -1.50 -4.75 -7.47
CA ARG A 38 -2.69 -4.23 -8.17
C ARG A 38 -3.45 -5.24 -9.04
N PRO A 39 -2.79 -6.05 -9.90
CA PRO A 39 -3.47 -7.04 -10.75
C PRO A 39 -4.13 -8.20 -9.98
N HIS A 40 -3.78 -8.39 -8.71
CA HIS A 40 -4.23 -9.51 -7.88
C HIS A 40 -5.24 -9.10 -6.79
N LEU A 41 -5.61 -7.82 -6.74
CA LEU A 41 -6.58 -7.33 -5.76
C LEU A 41 -8.00 -7.74 -6.18
N SER A 42 -8.71 -8.39 -5.26
CA SER A 42 -10.14 -8.60 -5.38
C SER A 42 -10.90 -7.27 -5.18
N GLU A 43 -12.13 -7.18 -5.68
CA GLU A 43 -12.97 -5.98 -5.51
C GLU A 43 -13.16 -5.58 -4.03
N THR A 44 -13.13 -6.56 -3.12
CA THR A 44 -13.22 -6.35 -1.67
C THR A 44 -11.99 -5.62 -1.12
N LEU A 45 -10.81 -5.84 -1.70
CA LEU A 45 -9.53 -5.25 -1.26
C LEU A 45 -9.15 -3.97 -2.03
N ALA A 46 -9.91 -3.64 -3.08
CA ALA A 46 -9.71 -2.44 -3.90
C ALA A 46 -10.45 -1.19 -3.36
N LYS A 47 -11.16 -1.30 -2.23
CA LYS A 47 -11.84 -0.20 -1.52
C LYS A 47 -10.96 0.41 -0.43
#